data_AF-A0A935VC55-F1
#
_entry.id   AF-A0A935VC55-F1
#
_cell.length_a   1.000
_cell.length_b   1.000
_cell.length_c   1.000
_cell.angle_alpha   90.00
_cell.angle_beta   90.00
_cell.angle_gamma   90.00
#
_symmetry.space_group_name_H-M   'P 1'
#
loop_
_entity.id
_entity.type
_entity.pdbx_description
1 polymer ?
#
loop_
_entity_poly.entity_id
_entity_poly.type
_entity_poly.pdbx_seq_one_letter_code
_entity_poly.pdbx_strand_id
1 'polypeptide(L)'
;MSKKTLRNRVVEAKDLGRSDQPSHILEPTDQLAEPRRPKFARIATFVRSHLVLIGVIVVLPLVGIGIFAKSGWLPGTDPLNGQRTGWFGKALPKNASSSWNPFAAPLPTPTPQLSKEYVYAGSRMLAVVDANANETPPADLAVWRPSSGTWYVYNLVTSAWTSYAWGNSTDTPVQGDFDGDGKTDFAVFRPSTNVWWIATSGNSSYYTVTFGASGDTPAVADFDGDGRTDVAVFRPSTGVWYISRSSDSGTTTVTYGVNNDIPTPRDYDGDGKADISVWRPSATSFYTLRSSDTTTQQVTFGNDGDTPVSADFDGDGKANYAVRHNAGWIIMNASWTSTTTTTPTGDAAGDMPVANDFDGDGKVDIAVWRPSNGNWYIRKSGSSNALRQEAWGTAGDKPVPALWRR
;
A
#
# COMPACT_ATOMS: atom_id res chain seq x y z
N MET A 1 16.32 -1.04 51.67
CA MET A 1 16.93 -1.84 52.76
C MET A 1 16.08 -3.11 52.88
N SER A 2 16.53 -4.36 52.84
CA SER A 2 17.77 -5.00 53.29
C SER A 2 17.97 -6.34 52.56
N LYS A 3 19.24 -6.74 52.39
CA LYS A 3 19.75 -8.02 51.86
C LYS A 3 19.59 -9.18 52.87
N LYS A 4 19.58 -10.43 52.38
CA LYS A 4 20.29 -11.64 52.90
C LYS A 4 19.81 -12.86 52.06
N THR A 5 20.57 -13.47 51.15
CA THR A 5 21.83 -14.27 51.23
C THR A 5 21.66 -15.69 51.80
N LEU A 6 21.63 -16.65 50.84
CA LEU A 6 22.31 -17.96 50.73
C LEU A 6 22.48 -18.90 51.94
N ARG A 7 22.25 -20.21 51.70
CA ARG A 7 23.27 -21.28 51.91
C ARG A 7 22.90 -22.59 51.20
N ASN A 8 23.85 -23.08 50.39
CA ASN A 8 23.96 -24.44 49.87
C ASN A 8 24.36 -25.43 50.98
N ARG A 9 23.99 -26.72 50.81
CA ARG A 9 24.66 -27.86 51.45
C ARG A 9 24.88 -28.97 50.43
N VAL A 10 26.15 -29.36 50.30
CA VAL A 10 26.66 -30.58 49.66
C VAL A 10 27.13 -31.49 50.78
N VAL A 11 26.79 -32.79 50.72
CA VAL A 11 27.47 -33.93 51.40
C VAL A 11 27.19 -35.15 50.51
N GLU A 12 28.13 -35.64 49.71
CA GLU A 12 29.26 -36.56 49.99
C GLU A 12 28.90 -38.04 49.76
N ALA A 13 29.76 -38.72 49.00
CA ALA A 13 29.60 -40.06 48.46
C ALA A 13 30.06 -41.15 49.45
N LYS A 14 29.59 -42.38 49.26
CA LYS A 14 30.26 -43.57 49.79
C LYS A 14 30.14 -44.76 48.83
N ASP A 15 31.31 -45.30 48.56
CA ASP A 15 31.66 -46.42 47.68
C ASP A 15 31.47 -47.78 48.38
N LEU A 16 31.58 -48.88 47.59
CA LEU A 16 32.00 -50.27 47.91
C LEU A 16 31.09 -51.37 47.33
N GLY A 17 31.68 -52.28 46.54
CA GLY A 17 31.22 -53.66 46.43
C GLY A 17 31.50 -54.35 45.09
N ARG A 18 32.29 -55.43 45.11
CA ARG A 18 33.00 -56.10 44.00
C ARG A 18 32.39 -57.50 43.68
N SER A 19 32.87 -58.09 42.56
CA SER A 19 32.96 -59.55 42.23
C SER A 19 31.75 -60.13 41.46
N ASP A 20 31.87 -61.02 40.45
CA ASP A 20 32.96 -61.78 39.82
C ASP A 20 32.53 -62.22 38.40
N GLN A 21 33.50 -62.54 37.54
CA GLN A 21 33.35 -63.29 36.27
C GLN A 21 33.98 -64.68 36.44
N PRO A 22 33.60 -65.67 35.60
CA PRO A 22 34.62 -66.55 35.06
C PRO A 22 34.52 -66.87 33.55
N SER A 23 35.72 -67.20 33.07
CA SER A 23 36.28 -67.41 31.73
C SER A 23 36.00 -68.78 31.06
N HIS A 24 36.27 -68.87 29.75
CA HIS A 24 36.79 -70.09 29.09
C HIS A 24 37.81 -69.76 27.97
N ILE A 25 38.73 -70.71 27.75
CA ILE A 25 40.11 -70.62 27.20
C ILE A 25 40.25 -71.46 25.90
N LEU A 26 41.35 -71.24 25.14
CA LEU A 26 42.20 -72.14 24.29
C LEU A 26 42.34 -71.61 22.82
N GLU A 27 43.48 -71.54 22.11
CA GLU A 27 44.92 -71.81 22.28
C GLU A 27 45.71 -71.17 21.08
N PRO A 28 47.07 -71.07 21.08
CA PRO A 28 47.87 -70.37 20.05
C PRO A 28 48.72 -71.31 19.15
N THR A 29 49.23 -70.81 18.00
CA THR A 29 50.36 -71.43 17.29
C THR A 29 51.17 -70.41 16.47
N ASP A 30 52.48 -70.35 16.76
CA ASP A 30 53.53 -69.65 16.00
C ASP A 30 53.86 -70.39 14.68
N GLN A 31 54.45 -69.68 13.69
CA GLN A 31 55.73 -70.01 13.00
C GLN A 31 55.98 -69.21 11.69
N LEU A 32 57.16 -68.58 11.65
CA LEU A 32 58.12 -68.38 10.52
C LEU A 32 57.91 -67.31 9.42
N ALA A 33 59.05 -66.83 8.88
CA ALA A 33 59.29 -65.54 8.23
C ALA A 33 59.60 -65.58 6.69
N GLU A 34 59.57 -64.37 6.09
CA GLU A 34 60.22 -63.86 4.83
C GLU A 34 59.61 -64.17 3.43
N PRO A 35 59.87 -63.38 2.33
CA PRO A 35 60.72 -62.19 2.14
C PRO A 35 60.03 -60.95 1.47
N ARG A 36 60.69 -59.78 1.51
CA ARG A 36 60.24 -58.49 0.92
C ARG A 36 60.52 -58.37 -0.59
N ARG A 37 59.50 -58.00 -1.40
CA ARG A 37 59.62 -57.60 -2.83
C ARG A 37 59.71 -56.07 -3.01
N PRO A 38 60.39 -55.54 -4.06
CA PRO A 38 60.80 -54.12 -4.17
C PRO A 38 59.67 -53.11 -4.46
N LYS A 39 59.80 -51.90 -3.90
CA LYS A 39 58.75 -50.86 -3.77
C LYS A 39 58.28 -50.18 -5.08
N PHE A 40 59.03 -50.26 -6.18
CA PHE A 40 58.66 -49.55 -7.42
C PHE A 40 57.59 -50.25 -8.27
N ALA A 41 57.39 -51.55 -8.10
CA ALA A 41 56.25 -52.25 -8.71
C ALA A 41 54.91 -51.83 -8.09
N ARG A 42 54.90 -51.27 -6.87
CA ARG A 42 53.66 -50.90 -6.17
C ARG A 42 53.02 -49.61 -6.68
N ILE A 43 53.80 -48.61 -7.10
CA ILE A 43 53.24 -47.32 -7.55
C ILE A 43 52.67 -47.40 -8.97
N ALA A 44 53.39 -48.05 -9.90
CA ALA A 44 52.88 -48.26 -11.26
C ALA A 44 51.63 -49.15 -11.29
N THR A 45 51.59 -50.20 -10.46
CA THR A 45 50.41 -51.05 -10.29
C THR A 45 49.29 -50.34 -9.54
N PHE A 46 49.59 -49.47 -8.56
CA PHE A 46 48.58 -48.65 -7.87
C PHE A 46 47.90 -47.68 -8.83
N VAL A 47 48.66 -46.92 -9.64
CA VAL A 47 48.08 -46.02 -10.65
C VAL A 47 47.30 -46.82 -11.70
N ARG A 48 47.83 -47.93 -12.24
CA ARG A 48 47.07 -48.76 -13.21
C ARG A 48 45.81 -49.41 -12.64
N SER A 49 45.83 -49.84 -11.37
CA SER A 49 44.66 -50.46 -10.70
C SER A 49 43.63 -49.44 -10.21
N HIS A 50 44.02 -48.18 -10.04
CA HIS A 50 43.14 -47.11 -9.57
C HIS A 50 42.81 -46.09 -10.67
N LEU A 51 43.29 -46.23 -11.91
CA LEU A 51 42.90 -45.36 -13.03
C LEU A 51 41.40 -45.45 -13.33
N VAL A 52 40.82 -46.66 -13.25
CA VAL A 52 39.37 -46.86 -13.35
C VAL A 52 38.67 -46.21 -12.16
N LEU A 53 39.23 -46.36 -10.95
CA LEU A 53 38.68 -45.77 -9.74
C LEU A 53 38.76 -44.23 -9.74
N ILE A 54 39.84 -43.63 -10.25
CA ILE A 54 40.02 -42.19 -10.44
C ILE A 54 39.09 -41.69 -11.56
N GLY A 55 38.92 -42.45 -12.63
CA GLY A 55 37.91 -42.17 -13.66
C GLY A 55 36.49 -42.16 -13.08
N VAL A 56 36.15 -43.12 -12.22
CA VAL A 56 34.84 -43.22 -11.57
C VAL A 56 34.63 -42.15 -10.50
N ILE A 57 35.66 -41.82 -9.71
CA ILE A 57 35.55 -40.89 -8.57
C ILE A 57 35.73 -39.43 -9.00
N VAL A 58 36.47 -39.14 -10.08
CA VAL A 58 36.76 -37.76 -10.50
C VAL A 58 36.09 -37.42 -11.83
N VAL A 59 36.18 -38.28 -12.84
CA VAL A 59 35.69 -37.96 -14.19
C VAL A 59 34.17 -38.05 -14.27
N LEU A 60 33.54 -39.07 -13.67
CA LEU A 60 32.07 -39.18 -13.67
C LEU A 60 31.36 -38.01 -12.96
N PRO A 61 31.76 -37.55 -11.76
CA PRO A 61 31.14 -36.37 -11.17
C PRO A 61 31.43 -35.09 -11.94
N LEU A 62 32.62 -34.92 -12.55
CA LEU A 62 32.90 -33.75 -13.39
C LEU A 62 32.06 -33.75 -14.69
N VAL A 63 31.84 -34.91 -15.31
CA VAL A 63 30.93 -35.07 -16.45
C VAL A 63 29.49 -34.82 -16.02
N GLY A 64 29.08 -35.32 -14.85
CA GLY A 64 27.78 -35.03 -14.26
C GLY A 64 27.56 -33.52 -14.01
N ILE A 65 28.54 -32.84 -13.42
CA ILE A 65 28.51 -31.37 -13.22
C ILE A 65 28.47 -30.64 -14.56
N GLY A 66 29.22 -31.09 -15.57
CA GLY A 66 29.20 -30.51 -16.91
C GLY A 66 27.85 -30.67 -17.62
N ILE A 67 27.20 -31.83 -17.48
CA ILE A 67 25.83 -32.08 -17.98
C ILE A 67 24.84 -31.18 -17.24
N PHE A 68 24.94 -31.07 -15.91
CA PHE A 68 24.10 -30.17 -15.11
C PHE A 68 24.26 -28.70 -15.52
N ALA A 69 25.50 -28.25 -15.78
CA ALA A 69 25.78 -26.90 -16.25
C ALA A 69 25.15 -26.64 -17.62
N LYS A 70 25.35 -27.56 -18.58
CA LYS A 70 24.80 -27.45 -19.94
C LYS A 70 23.27 -27.47 -19.97
N SER A 71 22.64 -28.23 -19.06
CA SER A 71 21.18 -28.32 -18.92
C SER A 71 20.57 -27.18 -18.10
N GLY A 72 21.37 -26.22 -17.61
CA GLY A 72 20.87 -25.10 -16.80
C GLY A 72 20.37 -25.53 -15.41
N TRP A 73 20.87 -26.66 -14.91
CA TRP A 73 20.43 -27.28 -13.65
C TRP A 73 21.30 -26.90 -12.44
N LEU A 74 22.33 -26.08 -12.66
CA LEU A 74 23.08 -25.44 -11.58
C LEU A 74 22.41 -24.13 -11.18
N PRO A 75 22.43 -23.77 -9.90
CA PRO A 75 21.95 -22.46 -9.46
C PRO A 75 22.69 -21.34 -10.18
N GLY A 76 21.94 -20.36 -10.67
CA GLY A 76 22.49 -19.28 -11.49
C GLY A 76 21.64 -18.03 -11.42
N THR A 77 22.18 -16.93 -11.96
CA THR A 77 21.43 -15.70 -12.18
C THR A 77 21.57 -15.35 -13.65
N ASP A 78 20.44 -15.19 -14.33
CA ASP A 78 20.42 -14.76 -15.73
C ASP A 78 20.94 -13.30 -15.81
N PRO A 79 22.01 -13.05 -16.58
CA PRO A 79 22.63 -11.74 -16.65
C PRO A 79 21.80 -10.68 -17.38
N LEU A 80 20.74 -11.06 -18.11
CA LEU A 80 19.90 -10.14 -18.88
C LEU A 80 18.69 -9.63 -18.10
N ASN A 81 18.10 -10.46 -17.24
CA ASN A 81 16.86 -10.12 -16.51
C ASN A 81 16.98 -10.31 -14.99
N GLY A 82 18.13 -10.74 -14.48
CA GLY A 82 18.37 -10.95 -13.05
C GLY A 82 17.60 -12.13 -12.44
N GLN A 83 16.93 -12.95 -13.25
CA GLN A 83 16.14 -14.09 -12.77
C GLN A 83 17.07 -15.16 -12.19
N ARG A 84 16.81 -15.54 -10.93
CA ARG A 84 17.57 -16.59 -10.24
C ARG A 84 16.95 -17.94 -10.55
N THR A 85 17.79 -18.91 -10.87
CA THR A 85 17.41 -20.32 -11.03
C THR A 85 18.04 -21.16 -9.94
N GLY A 86 17.29 -22.13 -9.44
CA GLY A 86 17.77 -23.13 -8.50
C GLY A 86 18.24 -24.40 -9.22
N TRP A 87 18.48 -25.45 -8.44
CA TRP A 87 18.75 -26.77 -9.01
C TRP A 87 17.63 -27.21 -9.98
N PHE A 88 18.00 -27.88 -11.07
CA PHE A 88 17.10 -28.34 -12.13
C PHE A 88 16.41 -27.23 -12.96
N GLY A 89 16.95 -26.02 -12.96
CA GLY A 89 16.49 -24.93 -13.83
C GLY A 89 15.13 -24.36 -13.44
N LYS A 90 14.65 -24.66 -12.22
CA LYS A 90 13.43 -24.06 -11.70
C LYS A 90 13.70 -22.61 -11.32
N ALA A 91 12.85 -21.71 -11.80
CA ALA A 91 12.87 -20.32 -11.38
C ALA A 91 12.68 -20.24 -9.87
N LEU A 92 13.57 -19.50 -9.21
CA LEU A 92 13.45 -19.19 -7.80
C LEU A 92 12.67 -17.89 -7.61
N PRO A 93 11.84 -17.77 -6.56
CA PRO A 93 11.35 -16.49 -6.09
C PRO A 93 12.52 -15.51 -5.88
N LYS A 94 12.31 -14.22 -6.17
CA LYS A 94 13.38 -13.19 -6.08
C LYS A 94 14.00 -13.07 -4.68
N ASN A 95 13.30 -13.51 -3.63
CA ASN A 95 13.74 -13.54 -2.23
C ASN A 95 14.41 -14.85 -1.80
N ALA A 96 14.53 -15.86 -2.67
CA ALA A 96 15.20 -17.11 -2.34
C ALA A 96 16.73 -16.98 -2.45
N SER A 97 17.45 -17.47 -1.43
CA SER A 97 18.91 -17.54 -1.49
C SER A 97 19.37 -18.53 -2.57
N SER A 98 20.54 -18.29 -3.17
CA SER A 98 21.17 -19.21 -4.14
C SER A 98 21.57 -20.57 -3.52
N SER A 99 21.40 -20.74 -2.21
CA SER A 99 21.71 -21.96 -1.46
C SER A 99 20.52 -22.90 -1.23
N TRP A 100 19.35 -22.61 -1.81
CA TRP A 100 18.15 -23.44 -1.61
C TRP A 100 18.33 -24.87 -2.14
N ASN A 101 18.05 -25.85 -1.28
CA ASN A 101 18.18 -27.28 -1.55
C ASN A 101 16.78 -27.93 -1.62
N PRO A 102 16.33 -28.44 -2.80
CA PRO A 102 15.02 -29.04 -2.97
C PRO A 102 14.81 -30.36 -2.21
N PHE A 103 15.88 -30.97 -1.67
CA PHE A 103 15.80 -32.21 -0.89
C PHE A 103 15.69 -31.98 0.62
N ALA A 104 15.81 -30.73 1.08
CA ALA A 104 15.80 -30.37 2.50
C ALA A 104 14.50 -29.66 2.94
N ALA A 105 13.78 -29.00 2.02
CA ALA A 105 12.52 -28.32 2.32
C ALA A 105 11.67 -28.12 1.05
N PRO A 106 10.33 -28.07 1.16
CA PRO A 106 9.47 -27.60 0.07
C PRO A 106 9.85 -26.18 -0.36
N LEU A 107 9.43 -25.78 -1.58
CA LEU A 107 9.60 -24.40 -2.06
C LEU A 107 9.11 -23.44 -0.98
N PRO A 108 9.93 -22.46 -0.53
CA PRO A 108 9.47 -21.50 0.44
C PRO A 108 8.22 -20.83 -0.13
N THR A 109 7.10 -20.96 0.56
CA THR A 109 5.90 -20.18 0.28
C THR A 109 6.36 -18.72 0.28
N PRO A 110 6.11 -17.93 -0.78
CA PRO A 110 6.53 -16.54 -0.80
C PRO A 110 5.96 -15.88 0.45
N THR A 111 6.83 -15.63 1.41
CA THR A 111 6.48 -14.74 2.51
C THR A 111 6.38 -13.38 1.85
N PRO A 112 5.25 -12.65 1.98
CA PRO A 112 5.18 -11.28 1.51
C PRO A 112 6.33 -10.53 2.19
N GLN A 113 7.36 -10.28 1.40
CA GLN A 113 8.50 -9.47 1.73
C GLN A 113 8.39 -8.36 0.71
N LEU A 114 8.10 -7.15 1.19
CA LEU A 114 8.11 -5.94 0.38
C LEU A 114 9.42 -5.93 -0.42
N SER A 115 9.39 -6.34 -1.69
CA SER A 115 10.53 -6.12 -2.56
C SER A 115 10.46 -4.66 -2.92
N LYS A 116 11.11 -3.83 -2.12
CA LYS A 116 11.16 -2.39 -2.33
C LYS A 116 12.10 -2.10 -3.49
N GLU A 117 11.60 -2.24 -4.71
CA GLU A 117 12.19 -1.55 -5.85
C GLU A 117 11.70 -0.11 -5.79
N TYR A 118 12.54 0.73 -5.23
CA TYR A 118 12.27 2.16 -5.12
C TYR A 118 12.53 2.80 -6.48
N VAL A 119 11.48 3.25 -7.14
CA VAL A 119 11.61 4.13 -8.30
C VAL A 119 11.92 5.51 -7.75
N TYR A 120 13.02 6.12 -8.16
CA TYR A 120 13.37 7.49 -7.78
C TYR A 120 13.34 8.41 -9.01
N ALA A 121 12.89 9.65 -8.83
CA ALA A 121 13.24 10.77 -9.70
C ALA A 121 14.07 11.77 -8.88
N GLY A 122 15.37 11.83 -9.18
CA GLY A 122 16.31 12.61 -8.38
C GLY A 122 16.43 12.06 -6.96
N SER A 123 16.22 12.92 -5.95
CA SER A 123 16.22 12.53 -4.53
C SER A 123 14.86 12.08 -4.01
N ARG A 124 13.82 12.01 -4.85
CA ARG A 124 12.44 11.68 -4.46
C ARG A 124 12.08 10.25 -4.86
N MET A 125 11.55 9.48 -3.92
CA MET A 125 10.95 8.16 -4.18
C MET A 125 9.59 8.38 -4.86
N LEU A 126 9.44 7.91 -6.10
CA LEU A 126 8.25 8.03 -6.93
C LEU A 126 7.24 6.90 -6.70
N ALA A 127 7.73 5.68 -6.50
CA ALA A 127 6.88 4.53 -6.24
C ALA A 127 7.70 3.41 -5.59
N VAL A 128 7.01 2.58 -4.80
CA VAL A 128 7.48 1.23 -4.51
C VAL A 128 6.85 0.34 -5.56
N VAL A 129 7.61 -0.05 -6.57
CA VAL A 129 7.12 -1.02 -7.57
C VAL A 129 7.39 -2.40 -7.00
N ASP A 130 6.41 -2.94 -6.30
CA ASP A 130 6.37 -4.37 -6.03
C ASP A 130 5.52 -5.00 -7.12
N ALA A 131 6.15 -5.72 -8.05
CA ALA A 131 5.44 -6.51 -9.06
C ALA A 131 4.58 -7.64 -8.44
N ASN A 132 4.66 -7.84 -7.12
CA ASN A 132 3.81 -8.72 -6.31
C ASN A 132 3.06 -7.94 -5.21
N ALA A 133 3.04 -6.59 -5.23
CA ALA A 133 2.08 -5.86 -4.40
C ALA A 133 0.70 -6.32 -4.82
N ASN A 134 -0.13 -6.68 -3.84
CA ASN A 134 -1.55 -6.82 -4.09
C ASN A 134 -2.06 -5.47 -4.61
N GLU A 135 -3.04 -5.52 -5.51
CA GLU A 135 -3.89 -4.37 -5.82
C GLU A 135 -4.30 -3.67 -4.52
N THR A 136 -4.36 -2.34 -4.55
CA THR A 136 -4.78 -1.58 -3.39
C THR A 136 -6.13 -2.11 -2.91
N PRO A 137 -6.34 -2.29 -1.60
CA PRO A 137 -7.63 -2.77 -1.13
C PRO A 137 -8.72 -1.79 -1.56
N PRO A 138 -9.88 -2.28 -2.03
CA PRO A 138 -11.01 -1.44 -2.38
C PRO A 138 -11.36 -0.45 -1.26
N ALA A 139 -11.71 0.78 -1.63
CA ALA A 139 -12.27 1.75 -0.72
C ALA A 139 -13.58 1.25 -0.09
N ASP A 140 -13.79 1.63 1.17
CA ASP A 140 -14.99 1.28 1.90
C ASP A 140 -16.13 2.27 1.64
N LEU A 141 -17.38 1.85 1.86
CA LEU A 141 -18.53 2.75 1.78
C LEU A 141 -18.71 3.44 3.12
N ALA A 142 -18.62 4.77 3.16
CA ALA A 142 -18.79 5.52 4.39
C ALA A 142 -19.89 6.58 4.26
N VAL A 143 -20.68 6.70 5.32
CA VAL A 143 -21.63 7.80 5.48
C VAL A 143 -21.50 8.42 6.87
N TRP A 144 -21.71 9.73 6.96
CA TRP A 144 -21.83 10.44 8.22
C TRP A 144 -23.28 10.88 8.44
N ARG A 145 -23.83 10.54 9.60
CA ARG A 145 -25.22 10.83 9.95
C ARG A 145 -25.32 12.11 10.76
N PRO A 146 -25.84 13.22 10.19
CA PRO A 146 -25.92 14.49 10.90
C PRO A 146 -26.80 14.43 12.15
N SER A 147 -27.90 13.68 12.14
CA SER A 147 -28.82 13.63 13.29
C SER A 147 -28.18 13.10 14.58
N SER A 148 -27.06 12.38 14.49
CA SER A 148 -26.36 11.76 15.62
C SER A 148 -24.85 12.03 15.64
N GLY A 149 -24.30 12.75 14.66
CA GLY A 149 -22.87 12.94 14.52
C GLY A 149 -22.08 11.63 14.38
N THR A 150 -22.67 10.60 13.77
CA THR A 150 -22.10 9.24 13.77
C THR A 150 -21.66 8.83 12.37
N TRP A 151 -20.45 8.31 12.27
CA TRP A 151 -19.89 7.69 11.07
C TRP A 151 -20.32 6.23 10.99
N TYR A 152 -20.66 5.76 9.79
CA TYR A 152 -20.96 4.36 9.49
C TYR A 152 -20.13 3.93 8.29
N VAL A 153 -19.26 2.94 8.49
CA VAL A 153 -18.34 2.45 7.46
C VAL A 153 -18.64 0.98 7.19
N TYR A 154 -18.85 0.64 5.92
CA TYR A 154 -19.06 -0.72 5.45
C TYR A 154 -17.89 -1.16 4.60
N ASN A 155 -17.30 -2.28 5.04
CA ASN A 155 -16.11 -2.80 4.42
C ASN A 155 -16.45 -3.65 3.20
N LEU A 156 -16.02 -3.21 2.01
CA LEU A 156 -16.43 -3.87 0.76
C LEU A 156 -15.83 -5.26 0.56
N VAL A 157 -14.75 -5.59 1.28
CA VAL A 157 -14.03 -6.86 1.16
C VAL A 157 -14.58 -7.91 2.13
N THR A 158 -14.86 -7.51 3.37
CA THR A 158 -15.25 -8.42 4.45
C THR A 158 -16.75 -8.41 4.75
N SER A 159 -17.48 -7.45 4.18
CA SER A 159 -18.89 -7.16 4.49
C SER A 159 -19.16 -6.84 5.97
N ALA A 160 -18.10 -6.57 6.75
CA ALA A 160 -18.22 -6.08 8.11
C ALA A 160 -18.56 -4.58 8.09
N TRP A 161 -19.18 -4.09 9.16
CA TRP A 161 -19.39 -2.67 9.34
C TRP A 161 -18.98 -2.22 10.73
N THR A 162 -18.64 -0.94 10.84
CA THR A 162 -18.36 -0.27 12.09
C THR A 162 -19.09 1.07 12.15
N SER A 163 -19.36 1.55 13.35
CA SER A 163 -19.83 2.92 13.55
C SER A 163 -19.04 3.62 14.63
N TYR A 164 -18.83 4.92 14.44
CA TYR A 164 -18.06 5.74 15.35
C TYR A 164 -18.78 7.07 15.59
N ALA A 165 -19.26 7.29 16.81
CA ALA A 165 -19.94 8.53 17.19
C ALA A 165 -18.90 9.64 17.33
N TRP A 166 -18.74 10.43 16.27
CA TRP A 166 -17.70 11.45 16.17
C TRP A 166 -18.19 12.68 15.42
N GLY A 167 -18.54 13.69 16.22
CA GLY A 167 -19.07 14.98 15.77
C GLY A 167 -20.44 15.29 16.36
N ASN A 168 -20.92 16.48 16.03
CA ASN A 168 -22.25 17.01 16.38
C ASN A 168 -23.07 17.26 15.12
N SER A 169 -24.37 17.47 15.27
CA SER A 169 -25.29 17.63 14.14
C SER A 169 -25.05 18.84 13.23
N THR A 170 -24.34 19.85 13.73
CA THR A 170 -23.95 21.06 13.00
C THR A 170 -22.55 20.98 12.39
N ASP A 171 -21.83 19.89 12.64
CA ASP A 171 -20.47 19.75 12.12
C ASP A 171 -20.51 19.34 10.64
N THR A 172 -19.42 19.64 9.93
CA THR A 172 -19.21 19.24 8.54
C THR A 172 -18.22 18.07 8.54
N PRO A 173 -18.58 16.88 8.03
CA PRO A 173 -17.61 15.80 7.88
C PRO A 173 -16.55 16.20 6.86
N VAL A 174 -15.30 15.87 7.15
CA VAL A 174 -14.17 16.12 6.27
C VAL A 174 -13.42 14.82 6.09
N GLN A 175 -13.07 14.51 4.85
CA GLN A 175 -12.26 13.35 4.51
C GLN A 175 -10.79 13.74 4.52
N GLY A 176 -9.95 12.87 5.08
CA GLY A 176 -8.49 12.98 4.98
C GLY A 176 -7.79 11.90 5.78
N ASP A 177 -6.59 11.55 5.37
CA ASP A 177 -5.62 10.80 6.16
C ASP A 177 -4.72 11.82 6.85
N PHE A 178 -5.00 12.18 8.10
CA PHE A 178 -4.31 13.27 8.79
C PHE A 178 -3.08 12.79 9.58
N ASP A 179 -2.94 11.49 9.84
CA ASP A 179 -1.77 10.92 10.52
C ASP A 179 -0.78 10.21 9.57
N GLY A 180 -1.16 10.01 8.31
CA GLY A 180 -0.34 9.47 7.23
C GLY A 180 -0.26 7.95 7.25
N ASP A 181 -1.24 7.27 7.84
CA ASP A 181 -1.27 5.80 7.94
C ASP A 181 -1.89 5.12 6.71
N GLY A 182 -2.30 5.91 5.71
CA GLY A 182 -2.97 5.49 4.48
C GLY A 182 -4.49 5.47 4.59
N LYS A 183 -5.07 5.65 5.78
CA LYS A 183 -6.53 5.54 6.00
C LYS A 183 -7.16 6.90 6.24
N THR A 184 -8.39 7.03 5.79
CA THR A 184 -9.23 8.19 6.12
C THR A 184 -9.58 8.14 7.60
N ASP A 185 -9.27 9.24 8.26
CA ASP A 185 -9.62 9.49 9.64
C ASP A 185 -11.06 10.01 9.78
N PHE A 186 -11.61 9.85 10.98
CA PHE A 186 -12.90 10.41 11.32
C PHE A 186 -12.71 11.88 11.70
N ALA A 187 -12.85 12.78 10.72
CA ALA A 187 -12.62 14.21 10.92
C ALA A 187 -13.88 15.05 10.69
N VAL A 188 -14.11 16.02 11.57
CA VAL A 188 -15.19 17.00 11.40
C VAL A 188 -14.69 18.43 11.63
N PHE A 189 -15.19 19.37 10.83
CA PHE A 189 -15.04 20.80 11.08
C PHE A 189 -16.29 21.33 11.78
N ARG A 190 -16.11 22.06 12.89
CA ARG A 190 -17.18 22.73 13.62
C ARG A 190 -17.19 24.22 13.29
N PRO A 191 -18.12 24.71 12.45
CA PRO A 191 -18.12 26.10 11.99
C PRO A 191 -18.38 27.12 13.11
N SER A 192 -19.11 26.73 14.16
CA SER A 192 -19.44 27.64 15.28
C SER A 192 -18.23 28.03 16.13
N THR A 193 -17.16 27.23 16.10
CA THR A 193 -15.95 27.46 16.90
C THR A 193 -14.67 27.50 16.05
N ASN A 194 -14.76 27.22 14.75
CA ASN A 194 -13.62 27.03 13.84
C ASN A 194 -12.63 25.96 14.35
N VAL A 195 -13.17 24.88 14.92
CA VAL A 195 -12.38 23.78 15.48
C VAL A 195 -12.55 22.53 14.63
N TRP A 196 -11.44 21.92 14.30
CA TRP A 196 -11.32 20.63 13.63
C TRP A 196 -11.15 19.55 14.70
N TRP A 197 -11.94 18.50 14.61
CA TRP A 197 -11.88 17.34 15.50
C TRP A 197 -11.51 16.12 14.68
N ILE A 198 -10.32 15.59 14.91
CA ILE A 198 -9.74 14.52 14.08
C ILE A 198 -9.48 13.33 14.99
N ALA A 199 -10.16 12.21 14.73
CA ALA A 199 -9.89 10.93 15.38
C ALA A 199 -9.20 10.00 14.39
N THR A 200 -7.99 9.59 14.74
CA THR A 200 -7.10 8.80 13.90
C THR A 200 -7.56 7.35 13.84
N SER A 201 -7.64 6.83 12.62
CA SER A 201 -8.26 5.55 12.29
C SER A 201 -7.54 4.34 12.88
N GLY A 202 -6.20 4.41 13.05
CA GLY A 202 -5.35 3.28 13.43
C GLY A 202 -5.11 3.06 14.93
N ASN A 203 -5.38 4.04 15.79
CA ASN A 203 -4.96 3.98 17.22
C ASN A 203 -5.98 4.55 18.22
N SER A 204 -7.19 4.90 17.77
CA SER A 204 -8.25 5.51 18.61
C SER A 204 -7.81 6.78 19.36
N SER A 205 -6.75 7.45 18.89
CA SER A 205 -6.34 8.76 19.38
C SER A 205 -7.14 9.84 18.69
N TYR A 206 -7.15 11.03 19.27
CA TYR A 206 -7.73 12.19 18.62
C TYR A 206 -7.00 13.46 19.03
N TYR A 207 -7.14 14.48 18.20
CA TYR A 207 -6.64 15.82 18.50
C TYR A 207 -7.57 16.87 17.89
N THR A 208 -7.36 18.12 18.29
CA THR A 208 -8.12 19.25 17.79
C THR A 208 -7.22 20.35 17.28
N VAL A 209 -7.65 21.01 16.21
CA VAL A 209 -6.96 22.18 15.64
C VAL A 209 -7.95 23.33 15.60
N THR A 210 -7.60 24.50 16.13
CA THR A 210 -8.39 25.73 15.91
C THR A 210 -7.79 26.46 14.71
N PHE A 211 -8.51 26.46 13.59
CA PHE A 211 -8.01 27.01 12.34
C PHE A 211 -9.14 27.47 11.43
N GLY A 212 -8.94 28.62 10.79
CA GLY A 212 -9.95 29.31 9.99
C GLY A 212 -10.77 30.34 10.80
N ALA A 213 -11.74 30.93 10.13
CA ALA A 213 -12.66 31.93 10.67
C ALA A 213 -14.10 31.65 10.25
N SER A 214 -15.05 32.37 10.88
CA SER A 214 -16.47 32.24 10.55
C SER A 214 -16.72 32.52 9.06
N GLY A 215 -17.42 31.61 8.39
CA GLY A 215 -17.73 31.70 6.96
C GLY A 215 -16.69 31.05 6.05
N ASP A 216 -15.61 30.52 6.60
CA ASP A 216 -14.62 29.74 5.85
C ASP A 216 -15.16 28.33 5.52
N THR A 217 -14.80 27.84 4.34
CA THR A 217 -15.16 26.51 3.83
C THR A 217 -13.98 25.55 3.99
N PRO A 218 -14.14 24.36 4.61
CA PRO A 218 -13.11 23.33 4.63
C PRO A 218 -12.62 22.95 3.23
N ALA A 219 -11.31 22.88 3.04
CA ALA A 219 -10.69 22.62 1.74
C ALA A 219 -9.38 21.83 1.89
N VAL A 220 -9.45 20.70 2.60
CA VAL A 220 -8.28 19.89 2.96
C VAL A 220 -7.70 19.13 1.77
N ALA A 221 -6.37 18.98 1.78
CA ALA A 221 -5.58 18.14 0.88
C ALA A 221 -4.13 18.07 1.42
N ASP A 222 -3.27 17.26 0.83
CA ASP A 222 -1.83 17.26 1.09
C ASP A 222 -1.16 18.37 0.26
N PHE A 223 -1.02 19.59 0.79
CA PHE A 223 -0.48 20.74 0.03
C PHE A 223 1.04 20.85 0.11
N ASP A 224 1.69 20.20 1.08
CA ASP A 224 3.14 20.24 1.25
C ASP A 224 3.87 18.98 0.78
N GLY A 225 3.14 17.91 0.50
CA GLY A 225 3.60 16.66 -0.10
C GLY A 225 4.23 15.71 0.91
N ASP A 226 3.87 15.81 2.18
CA ASP A 226 4.38 14.93 3.24
C ASP A 226 3.62 13.60 3.36
N GLY A 227 2.56 13.42 2.57
CA GLY A 227 1.70 12.24 2.58
C GLY A 227 0.56 12.33 3.60
N ARG A 228 0.38 13.45 4.30
CA ARG A 228 -0.72 13.69 5.22
C ARG A 228 -1.63 14.80 4.71
N THR A 229 -2.88 14.72 5.14
CA THR A 229 -3.87 15.74 4.85
C THR A 229 -3.63 16.97 5.72
N ASP A 230 -3.46 18.12 5.08
CA ASP A 230 -3.35 19.41 5.76
C ASP A 230 -4.73 19.97 6.11
N VAL A 231 -4.81 20.58 7.29
CA VAL A 231 -5.98 21.36 7.67
C VAL A 231 -5.99 22.67 6.88
N ALA A 232 -7.01 22.88 6.05
CA ALA A 232 -7.08 24.05 5.20
C ALA A 232 -8.51 24.58 5.05
N VAL A 233 -8.59 25.89 4.79
CA VAL A 233 -9.83 26.58 4.50
C VAL A 233 -9.71 27.51 3.30
N PHE A 234 -10.80 27.61 2.54
CA PHE A 234 -11.03 28.68 1.58
C PHE A 234 -11.99 29.70 2.18
N ARG A 235 -11.66 30.99 2.11
CA ARG A 235 -12.52 32.10 2.52
C ARG A 235 -13.18 32.71 1.29
N PRO A 236 -14.47 32.41 1.01
CA PRO A 236 -15.13 32.86 -0.21
C PRO A 236 -15.20 34.38 -0.31
N SER A 237 -15.44 35.08 0.80
CA SER A 237 -15.61 36.54 0.83
C SER A 237 -14.39 37.32 0.33
N THR A 238 -13.19 36.71 0.36
CA THR A 238 -11.93 37.34 -0.06
C THR A 238 -11.17 36.54 -1.11
N GLY A 239 -11.59 35.31 -1.44
CA GLY A 239 -10.85 34.43 -2.35
C GLY A 239 -9.48 33.98 -1.79
N VAL A 240 -9.37 33.83 -0.46
CA VAL A 240 -8.09 33.53 0.21
C VAL A 240 -8.10 32.12 0.79
N TRP A 241 -7.03 31.39 0.54
CA TRP A 241 -6.72 30.09 1.12
C TRP A 241 -5.81 30.26 2.33
N TYR A 242 -6.12 29.53 3.40
CA TYR A 242 -5.27 29.36 4.56
C TYR A 242 -5.04 27.87 4.76
N ILE A 243 -3.78 27.46 4.87
CA ILE A 243 -3.37 26.05 4.95
C ILE A 243 -2.44 25.90 6.15
N SER A 244 -2.77 25.01 7.07
CA SER A 244 -1.92 24.59 8.18
C SER A 244 -1.22 23.30 7.79
N ARG A 245 0.05 23.42 7.40
CA ARG A 245 0.89 22.31 6.95
C ARG A 245 1.12 21.30 8.07
N SER A 246 0.88 20.04 7.77
CA SER A 246 0.97 18.93 8.72
C SER A 246 2.42 18.57 9.05
N SER A 247 3.36 18.82 8.14
CA SER A 247 4.79 18.52 8.32
C SER A 247 5.48 19.36 9.40
N ASP A 248 5.09 20.63 9.56
CA ASP A 248 5.78 21.59 10.45
C ASP A 248 4.85 22.56 11.21
N SER A 249 3.52 22.42 11.07
CA SER A 249 2.51 23.33 11.64
C SER A 249 2.60 24.79 11.14
N GLY A 250 3.39 25.06 10.10
CA GLY A 250 3.48 26.38 9.49
C GLY A 250 2.26 26.70 8.63
N THR A 251 1.89 27.98 8.60
CA THR A 251 0.72 28.46 7.85
C THR A 251 1.12 29.02 6.48
N THR A 252 0.52 28.49 5.43
CA THR A 252 0.57 29.06 4.07
C THR A 252 -0.69 29.88 3.82
N THR A 253 -0.55 31.07 3.24
CA THR A 253 -1.67 31.94 2.86
C THR A 253 -1.54 32.33 1.40
N VAL A 254 -2.58 32.07 0.60
CA VAL A 254 -2.57 32.32 -0.84
C VAL A 254 -3.87 32.99 -1.25
N THR A 255 -3.79 34.09 -2.00
CA THR A 255 -4.99 34.69 -2.61
C THR A 255 -5.19 34.11 -3.99
N TYR A 256 -6.15 33.21 -4.14
CA TYR A 256 -6.46 32.54 -5.40
C TYR A 256 -7.91 32.08 -5.44
N GLY A 257 -8.73 32.82 -6.17
CA GLY A 257 -10.18 32.62 -6.27
C GLY A 257 -10.94 33.92 -6.05
N VAL A 258 -12.26 33.85 -6.13
CA VAL A 258 -13.19 34.96 -5.88
C VAL A 258 -14.42 34.48 -5.11
N ASN A 259 -15.34 35.39 -4.81
CA ASN A 259 -16.57 35.06 -4.11
C ASN A 259 -17.41 34.04 -4.88
N ASN A 260 -17.96 33.06 -4.15
CA ASN A 260 -18.74 31.91 -4.65
C ASN A 260 -17.95 30.85 -5.44
N ASP A 261 -16.63 30.95 -5.52
CA ASP A 261 -15.81 29.83 -6.00
C ASP A 261 -15.93 28.63 -5.02
N ILE A 262 -15.93 27.41 -5.57
CA ILE A 262 -15.98 26.16 -4.81
C ILE A 262 -14.58 25.55 -4.79
N PRO A 263 -13.98 25.30 -3.61
CA PRO A 263 -12.64 24.72 -3.53
C PRO A 263 -12.60 23.28 -4.06
N THR A 264 -11.62 22.97 -4.90
CA THR A 264 -11.41 21.65 -5.52
C THR A 264 -9.94 21.22 -5.52
N PRO A 265 -9.22 21.28 -4.37
CA PRO A 265 -7.78 21.04 -4.34
C PRO A 265 -7.44 19.57 -4.63
N ARG A 266 -6.53 19.36 -5.58
CA ARG A 266 -6.02 18.06 -6.04
C ARG A 266 -4.68 18.24 -6.74
N ASP A 267 -3.91 17.17 -6.86
CA ASP A 267 -2.67 17.14 -7.65
C ASP A 267 -3.01 17.04 -9.15
N TYR A 268 -3.13 18.16 -9.86
CA TYR A 268 -3.44 18.17 -11.29
C TYR A 268 -2.18 18.12 -12.16
N ASP A 269 -0.98 18.33 -11.61
CA ASP A 269 0.27 18.35 -12.37
C ASP A 269 1.15 17.11 -12.15
N GLY A 270 0.85 16.30 -11.14
CA GLY A 270 1.46 15.02 -10.80
C GLY A 270 2.73 15.15 -9.95
N ASP A 271 2.92 16.28 -9.26
CA ASP A 271 4.13 16.51 -8.46
C ASP A 271 4.08 15.85 -7.06
N GLY A 272 2.91 15.31 -6.67
CA GLY A 272 2.64 14.70 -5.39
C GLY A 272 2.12 15.66 -4.33
N LYS A 273 1.77 16.91 -4.71
CA LYS A 273 1.12 17.89 -3.84
C LYS A 273 -0.20 18.31 -4.45
N ALA A 274 -1.14 18.66 -3.59
CA ALA A 274 -2.37 19.27 -4.03
C ALA A 274 -2.12 20.68 -4.56
N ASP A 275 -2.61 20.93 -5.76
CA ASP A 275 -2.72 22.26 -6.32
C ASP A 275 -3.88 23.02 -5.67
N ILE A 276 -3.71 24.33 -5.51
CA ILE A 276 -4.81 25.20 -5.11
C ILE A 276 -5.74 25.36 -6.31
N SER A 277 -6.96 24.85 -6.21
CA SER A 277 -7.91 24.88 -7.32
C SER A 277 -9.31 25.24 -6.86
N VAL A 278 -10.04 25.93 -7.74
CA VAL A 278 -11.44 26.28 -7.55
C VAL A 278 -12.27 26.01 -8.80
N TRP A 279 -13.52 25.58 -8.61
CA TRP A 279 -14.57 25.63 -9.62
C TRP A 279 -15.35 26.93 -9.49
N ARG A 280 -15.52 27.65 -10.59
CA ARG A 280 -16.31 28.87 -10.68
C ARG A 280 -17.59 28.61 -11.48
N PRO A 281 -18.75 28.43 -10.83
CA PRO A 281 -20.01 28.13 -11.52
C PRO A 281 -20.37 29.18 -12.58
N SER A 282 -20.21 30.47 -12.25
CA SER A 282 -20.56 31.58 -13.16
C SER A 282 -19.71 31.65 -14.43
N ALA A 283 -18.56 30.97 -14.45
CA ALA A 283 -17.67 30.90 -15.60
C ALA A 283 -17.64 29.51 -16.24
N THR A 284 -18.25 28.51 -15.60
CA THR A 284 -18.12 27.09 -15.98
C THR A 284 -16.66 26.68 -16.14
N SER A 285 -15.81 27.13 -15.22
CA SER A 285 -14.35 26.95 -15.31
C SER A 285 -13.75 26.47 -14.00
N PHE A 286 -12.78 25.57 -14.11
CA PHE A 286 -11.77 25.35 -13.09
C PHE A 286 -10.64 26.38 -13.25
N TYR A 287 -10.17 26.91 -12.13
CA TYR A 287 -8.95 27.71 -12.04
C TYR A 287 -8.01 27.00 -11.08
N THR A 288 -6.80 26.66 -11.54
CA THR A 288 -5.81 25.90 -10.75
C THR A 288 -4.49 26.67 -10.71
N LEU A 289 -3.93 26.83 -9.52
CA LEU A 289 -2.58 27.30 -9.28
C LEU A 289 -1.70 26.11 -8.95
N ARG A 290 -0.81 25.75 -9.88
CA ARG A 290 0.08 24.59 -9.74
C ARG A 290 1.05 24.77 -8.58
N SER A 291 1.21 23.73 -7.80
CA SER A 291 2.10 23.67 -6.66
C SER A 291 3.58 23.61 -7.08
N SER A 292 3.88 22.98 -8.22
CA SER A 292 5.25 22.77 -8.71
C SER A 292 5.93 24.03 -9.26
N ASP A 293 5.17 24.91 -9.93
CA ASP A 293 5.72 26.06 -10.68
C ASP A 293 4.91 27.36 -10.53
N THR A 294 3.84 27.36 -9.74
CA THR A 294 2.91 28.50 -9.53
C THR A 294 2.22 28.99 -10.80
N THR A 295 2.23 28.20 -11.87
CA THR A 295 1.50 28.57 -13.09
C THR A 295 0.00 28.43 -12.88
N THR A 296 -0.75 29.38 -13.44
CA THR A 296 -2.21 29.39 -13.39
C THR A 296 -2.79 28.71 -14.62
N GLN A 297 -3.73 27.80 -14.40
CA GLN A 297 -4.47 27.12 -15.46
C GLN A 297 -5.95 27.48 -15.37
N GLN A 298 -6.59 27.63 -16.53
CA GLN A 298 -8.03 27.76 -16.64
C GLN A 298 -8.56 26.70 -17.59
N VAL A 299 -9.54 25.91 -17.13
CA VAL A 299 -10.16 24.85 -17.92
C VAL A 299 -11.66 25.08 -17.93
N THR A 300 -12.24 25.29 -19.11
CA THR A 300 -13.66 25.67 -19.26
C THR A 300 -14.45 24.56 -19.93
N PHE A 301 -15.40 23.96 -19.20
CA PHE A 301 -16.36 22.98 -19.69
C PHE A 301 -17.49 22.82 -18.66
N GLY A 302 -18.57 22.13 -19.05
CA GLY A 302 -19.75 21.97 -18.19
C GLY A 302 -20.75 23.11 -18.32
N ASN A 303 -21.66 23.20 -17.37
CA ASN A 303 -22.75 24.17 -17.31
C ASN A 303 -22.90 24.78 -15.92
N ASP A 304 -23.66 25.87 -15.84
CA ASP A 304 -24.07 26.42 -14.55
C ASP A 304 -24.93 25.40 -13.78
N GLY A 305 -24.71 25.32 -12.47
CA GLY A 305 -25.32 24.31 -11.60
C GLY A 305 -24.60 22.94 -11.56
N ASP A 306 -23.53 22.75 -12.32
CA ASP A 306 -22.75 21.52 -12.26
C ASP A 306 -21.97 21.40 -10.93
N THR A 307 -21.85 20.17 -10.43
CA THR A 307 -21.11 19.85 -9.21
C THR A 307 -19.70 19.38 -9.56
N PRO A 308 -18.62 20.01 -9.06
CA PRO A 308 -17.25 19.55 -9.31
C PRO A 308 -16.94 18.26 -8.54
N VAL A 309 -16.22 17.35 -9.18
CA VAL A 309 -15.90 15.99 -8.68
C VAL A 309 -14.54 15.54 -9.22
N SER A 310 -13.53 16.40 -9.13
CA SER A 310 -12.18 16.08 -9.60
C SER A 310 -11.51 14.95 -8.84
N ALA A 311 -10.95 14.01 -9.60
CA ALA A 311 -10.24 12.82 -9.12
C ALA A 311 -9.45 12.18 -10.28
N ASP A 312 -8.56 11.24 -9.98
CA ASP A 312 -7.75 10.51 -10.98
C ASP A 312 -8.54 9.32 -11.56
N PHE A 313 -9.39 9.56 -12.55
CA PHE A 313 -10.25 8.53 -13.18
C PHE A 313 -9.50 7.69 -14.22
N ASP A 314 -8.36 8.15 -14.74
CA ASP A 314 -7.55 7.41 -15.72
C ASP A 314 -6.36 6.66 -15.11
N GLY A 315 -6.00 6.96 -13.85
CA GLY A 315 -4.94 6.30 -13.08
C GLY A 315 -3.54 6.75 -13.49
N ASP A 316 -3.41 7.96 -14.03
CA ASP A 316 -2.13 8.50 -14.49
C ASP A 316 -1.34 9.21 -13.37
N GLY A 317 -1.91 9.24 -12.15
CA GLY A 317 -1.35 9.91 -10.98
C GLY A 317 -1.70 11.40 -10.93
N LYS A 318 -2.50 11.92 -11.86
CA LYS A 318 -2.99 13.30 -11.88
C LYS A 318 -4.50 13.32 -11.77
N ALA A 319 -5.01 14.24 -10.98
CA ALA A 319 -6.44 14.46 -10.94
C ALA A 319 -6.94 14.97 -12.30
N ASN A 320 -8.04 14.40 -12.76
CA ASN A 320 -8.80 14.93 -13.87
C ASN A 320 -9.72 16.05 -13.40
N TYR A 321 -9.98 17.00 -14.29
CA TYR A 321 -11.04 17.99 -14.11
C TYR A 321 -12.37 17.30 -14.38
N ALA A 322 -13.32 17.33 -13.46
CA ALA A 322 -14.58 16.64 -13.65
C ALA A 322 -15.76 17.38 -13.04
N VAL A 323 -16.88 17.37 -13.75
CA VAL A 323 -18.16 17.88 -13.28
C VAL A 323 -19.28 16.89 -13.52
N ARG A 324 -20.30 16.95 -12.65
CA ARG A 324 -21.53 16.19 -12.78
C ARG A 324 -22.73 17.11 -12.92
N HIS A 325 -23.58 16.82 -13.90
CA HIS A 325 -24.85 17.51 -14.15
C HIS A 325 -25.99 16.50 -14.24
N ASN A 326 -26.94 16.52 -13.31
CA ASN A 326 -27.95 15.47 -13.20
C ASN A 326 -27.28 14.08 -13.22
N ALA A 327 -27.66 13.17 -14.12
CA ALA A 327 -26.99 11.86 -14.27
C ALA A 327 -25.74 11.89 -15.17
N GLY A 328 -25.44 13.02 -15.80
CA GLY A 328 -24.33 13.17 -16.74
C GLY A 328 -23.01 13.56 -16.05
N TRP A 329 -21.91 13.07 -16.60
CA TRP A 329 -20.54 13.34 -16.16
C TRP A 329 -19.71 13.83 -17.36
N ILE A 330 -18.87 14.83 -17.11
CA ILE A 330 -17.83 15.28 -18.03
C ILE A 330 -16.51 15.22 -17.28
N ILE A 331 -15.56 14.43 -17.77
CA ILE A 331 -14.25 14.20 -17.17
C ILE A 331 -13.19 14.53 -18.21
N MET A 332 -12.32 15.48 -17.93
CA MET A 332 -11.22 15.91 -18.80
C MET A 332 -9.88 15.66 -18.11
N ASN A 333 -8.98 14.96 -18.78
CA ASN A 333 -7.66 14.67 -18.20
C ASN A 333 -6.86 15.96 -17.97
N ALA A 334 -5.87 15.91 -17.08
CA ALA A 334 -5.08 17.08 -16.70
C ALA A 334 -4.30 17.72 -17.86
N SER A 335 -4.04 16.96 -18.92
CA SER A 335 -3.37 17.42 -20.15
C SER A 335 -4.32 18.03 -21.19
N TRP A 336 -5.63 18.00 -20.94
CA TRP A 336 -6.71 18.46 -21.84
C TRP A 336 -6.70 17.82 -23.24
N THR A 337 -6.13 16.62 -23.34
CA THR A 337 -6.04 15.85 -24.58
C THR A 337 -7.15 14.82 -24.70
N SER A 338 -7.84 14.51 -23.60
CA SER A 338 -8.91 13.51 -23.53
C SER A 338 -10.08 14.05 -22.73
N THR A 339 -11.30 13.84 -23.23
CA THR A 339 -12.54 14.18 -22.53
C THR A 339 -13.53 13.03 -22.67
N THR A 340 -14.03 12.57 -21.53
CA THR A 340 -15.07 11.54 -21.42
C THR A 340 -16.38 12.22 -21.02
N THR A 341 -17.41 12.06 -21.86
CA THR A 341 -18.78 12.46 -21.53
C THR A 341 -19.64 11.21 -21.42
N THR A 342 -20.27 10.98 -20.28
CA THR A 342 -21.06 9.78 -20.03
C THR A 342 -22.30 10.06 -19.19
N THR A 343 -23.33 9.23 -19.32
CA THR A 343 -24.51 9.23 -18.45
C THR A 343 -24.70 7.80 -17.95
N PRO A 344 -24.12 7.44 -16.78
CA PRO A 344 -24.12 6.06 -16.32
C PRO A 344 -25.54 5.55 -16.07
N THR A 345 -25.87 4.40 -16.64
CA THR A 345 -27.17 3.75 -16.45
C THR A 345 -27.46 3.55 -14.97
N GLY A 346 -28.58 4.06 -14.48
CA GLY A 346 -29.02 3.93 -13.09
C GLY A 346 -28.82 5.18 -12.25
N ASP A 347 -28.01 6.15 -12.68
CA ASP A 347 -27.86 7.45 -12.01
C ASP A 347 -29.10 8.33 -12.21
N ALA A 348 -29.37 9.20 -11.23
CA ALA A 348 -30.50 10.12 -11.22
C ALA A 348 -30.09 11.55 -10.82
N ALA A 349 -30.97 12.51 -11.13
CA ALA A 349 -30.76 13.95 -10.98
C ALA A 349 -30.58 14.46 -9.53
N GLY A 350 -30.69 13.62 -8.51
CA GLY A 350 -30.48 13.98 -7.10
C GLY A 350 -29.40 13.16 -6.40
N ASP A 351 -28.72 12.27 -7.11
CA ASP A 351 -27.67 11.47 -6.49
C ASP A 351 -26.44 12.34 -6.22
N MET A 352 -25.76 12.08 -5.12
CA MET A 352 -24.56 12.80 -4.69
C MET A 352 -23.32 12.09 -5.25
N PRO A 353 -22.44 12.77 -6.00
CA PRO A 353 -21.22 12.15 -6.50
C PRO A 353 -20.27 11.77 -5.36
N VAL A 354 -19.61 10.63 -5.49
CA VAL A 354 -18.57 10.17 -4.57
C VAL A 354 -17.42 9.63 -5.39
N ALA A 355 -16.24 10.21 -5.22
CA ALA A 355 -15.04 9.85 -5.96
C ALA A 355 -14.13 8.99 -5.07
N ASN A 356 -13.95 7.72 -5.44
CA ASN A 356 -12.98 6.83 -4.79
C ASN A 356 -12.70 5.59 -5.67
N ASP A 357 -11.66 4.84 -5.33
CA ASP A 357 -11.32 3.55 -5.95
C ASP A 357 -12.00 2.40 -5.18
N PHE A 358 -13.19 1.96 -5.60
CA PHE A 358 -13.99 0.93 -4.91
C PHE A 358 -13.76 -0.48 -5.43
N ASP A 359 -12.77 -0.70 -6.30
CA ASP A 359 -12.36 -2.02 -6.73
C ASP A 359 -10.87 -2.33 -6.63
N GLY A 360 -10.07 -1.32 -6.28
CA GLY A 360 -8.66 -1.45 -5.97
C GLY A 360 -7.73 -1.32 -7.17
N ASP A 361 -8.24 -0.96 -8.35
CA ASP A 361 -7.45 -0.95 -9.59
C ASP A 361 -6.54 0.28 -9.74
N GLY A 362 -6.53 1.17 -8.76
CA GLY A 362 -5.72 2.39 -8.73
C GLY A 362 -6.32 3.54 -9.52
N LYS A 363 -7.55 3.40 -10.03
CA LYS A 363 -8.31 4.47 -10.68
C LYS A 363 -9.52 4.81 -9.84
N VAL A 364 -9.94 6.07 -9.93
CA VAL A 364 -11.16 6.49 -9.28
C VAL A 364 -12.37 6.06 -10.10
N ASP A 365 -13.33 5.45 -9.42
CA ASP A 365 -14.60 5.02 -9.99
C ASP A 365 -15.60 6.17 -10.13
N ILE A 366 -16.48 6.06 -11.13
CA ILE A 366 -17.68 6.88 -11.19
C ILE A 366 -18.72 6.30 -10.23
N ALA A 367 -18.89 6.94 -9.08
CA ALA A 367 -19.89 6.53 -8.10
C ALA A 367 -20.82 7.67 -7.66
N VAL A 368 -22.04 7.28 -7.30
CA VAL A 368 -23.03 8.16 -6.69
C VAL A 368 -23.73 7.47 -5.52
N TRP A 369 -24.12 8.26 -4.53
CA TRP A 369 -25.00 7.84 -3.45
C TRP A 369 -26.36 8.52 -3.59
N ARG A 370 -27.44 7.75 -3.47
CA ARG A 370 -28.81 8.24 -3.65
C ARG A 370 -29.46 8.59 -2.30
N PRO A 371 -29.72 9.87 -2.00
CA PRO A 371 -30.27 10.27 -0.70
C PRO A 371 -31.68 9.75 -0.43
N SER A 372 -32.47 9.47 -1.47
CA SER A 372 -33.85 9.03 -1.32
C SER A 372 -34.00 7.58 -0.85
N ASN A 373 -32.95 6.77 -0.93
CA ASN A 373 -33.00 5.36 -0.53
C ASN A 373 -31.72 4.80 0.11
N GLY A 374 -30.63 5.55 0.16
CA GLY A 374 -29.36 5.09 0.73
C GLY A 374 -28.55 4.15 -0.17
N ASN A 375 -28.89 4.04 -1.46
CA ASN A 375 -28.15 3.16 -2.37
C ASN A 375 -26.94 3.86 -2.98
N TRP A 376 -25.83 3.12 -3.03
CA TRP A 376 -24.64 3.42 -3.80
C TRP A 376 -24.77 2.78 -5.18
N TYR A 377 -24.34 3.51 -6.21
CA TYR A 377 -24.21 3.03 -7.57
C TYR A 377 -22.79 3.35 -8.05
N ILE A 378 -21.98 2.31 -8.26
CA ILE A 378 -20.54 2.39 -8.52
C ILE A 378 -20.24 1.75 -9.87
N ARG A 379 -19.53 2.45 -10.76
CA ARG A 379 -19.05 1.91 -12.03
C ARG A 379 -17.55 1.74 -11.89
N LYS A 380 -17.19 0.48 -11.74
CA LYS A 380 -15.81 0.02 -11.65
C LYS A 380 -15.01 0.48 -12.86
N SER A 381 -13.87 1.11 -12.63
CA SER A 381 -12.86 1.41 -13.64
C SER A 381 -12.43 0.11 -14.34
N GLY A 382 -12.28 0.16 -15.66
CA GLY A 382 -11.85 -0.99 -16.47
C GLY A 382 -12.81 -1.39 -17.60
N SER A 383 -12.51 -2.53 -18.24
CA SER A 383 -13.11 -2.89 -19.54
C SER A 383 -14.58 -3.31 -19.48
N SER A 384 -15.10 -3.65 -18.29
CA SER A 384 -16.49 -4.08 -18.14
C SER A 384 -17.44 -2.95 -17.69
N ASN A 385 -16.93 -1.85 -17.13
CA ASN A 385 -17.72 -0.77 -16.49
C ASN A 385 -18.89 -1.31 -15.65
N ALA A 386 -18.66 -2.43 -14.96
CA ALA A 386 -19.72 -3.17 -14.31
C ALA A 386 -20.36 -2.32 -13.21
N LEU A 387 -21.69 -2.25 -13.22
CA LEU A 387 -22.45 -1.58 -12.18
C LEU A 387 -22.47 -2.45 -10.91
N ARG A 388 -21.92 -1.91 -9.83
CA ARG A 388 -22.15 -2.39 -8.47
C ARG A 388 -23.19 -1.50 -7.80
N GLN A 389 -24.27 -2.11 -7.31
CA GLN A 389 -25.28 -1.42 -6.50
C GLN A 389 -25.25 -1.99 -5.09
N GLU A 390 -25.10 -1.13 -4.09
CA GLU A 390 -25.03 -1.53 -2.67
C GLU A 390 -25.93 -0.63 -1.83
N ALA A 391 -26.75 -1.23 -0.96
CA ALA A 391 -27.58 -0.48 -0.03
C ALA A 391 -26.76 -0.18 1.23
N TRP A 392 -26.33 1.08 1.41
CA TRP A 392 -25.55 1.48 2.58
C TRP A 392 -25.80 2.95 2.99
N GLY A 393 -26.28 3.13 4.22
CA GLY A 393 -26.73 4.43 4.74
C GLY A 393 -28.24 4.59 4.65
N THR A 394 -28.72 5.74 5.11
CA THR A 394 -30.13 6.09 5.23
C THR A 394 -30.38 7.51 4.76
N ALA A 395 -31.65 7.86 4.52
CA ALA A 395 -32.01 9.22 4.11
C ALA A 395 -31.53 10.27 5.13
N GLY A 396 -30.85 11.30 4.63
CA GLY A 396 -30.26 12.37 5.44
C GLY A 396 -28.81 12.13 5.86
N ASP A 397 -28.26 10.94 5.63
CA ASP A 397 -26.82 10.72 5.77
C ASP A 397 -26.06 11.49 4.66
N LYS A 398 -24.78 11.79 4.91
CA LYS A 398 -23.87 12.39 3.93
C LYS A 398 -22.86 11.32 3.51
N PRO A 399 -22.72 11.00 2.22
CA PRO A 399 -21.65 10.11 1.79
C PRO A 399 -20.32 10.80 2.05
N VAL A 400 -19.36 10.05 2.58
CA VAL A 400 -17.99 10.51 2.73
C VAL A 400 -17.14 9.54 1.93
N PRO A 401 -16.38 10.01 0.92
CA PRO A 401 -15.41 9.14 0.29
C PRO A 401 -14.42 8.75 1.39
N ALA A 402 -14.22 7.46 1.64
CA ALA A 402 -13.25 7.00 2.62
C ALA A 402 -12.10 6.33 1.86
N LEU A 403 -10.95 7.00 1.79
CA LEU A 403 -9.69 6.36 1.42
C LEU A 403 -9.27 5.46 2.60
N TRP A 404 -9.90 4.33 2.81
CA TRP A 404 -9.41 3.37 3.80
C TRP A 404 -8.35 2.48 3.12
N ARG A 405 -7.10 2.96 2.98
CA ARG A 405 -6.00 2.09 2.51
C ARG A 405 -5.52 1.29 3.71
N ARG A 406 -5.70 -0.03 3.69
CA ARG A 406 -5.28 -0.91 4.79
C ARG A 406 -3.77 -0.99 4.94
#